data_AF-A0A418AMV1-F1
#
_entry.id   AF-A0A418AMV1-F1
#
_cell.length_a   1.000
_cell.length_b   1.000
_cell.length_c   1.000
_cell.angle_alpha   90.00
_cell.angle_beta   90.00
_cell.angle_gamma   90.00
#
_symmetry.space_group_name_H-M   'P 1'
#
loop_
_entity.id
_entity.type
_entity.pdbx_description
1 polymer ?
#
loop_
_entity_poly.entity_id
_entity_poly.type
_entity_poly.pdbx_seq_one_letter_code
_entity_poly.pdbx_strand_id
1 'polypeptide(L)'
;MRVFSFAAALAAASAFKPDENSCVTVEHGLGLGGQYMHHKQAEYIIGQPYEAGSYYRYCYKGKLTCHRDAGIADMPMAKAENCAEVIKKRKLGYFVDTEHTAIWPEQTLCYEVKQEDFSDSEKKIIDEGLEYLRTSGLKFFTLDECKAAPNSSKLCGGCKDYVLVSKKDPKRCSARVGWAKIGAQPLNLGTPCFSVGKGTVVHEFLHSAGLYHEHTNPKANIIVHDMQRGAQNYLPKKQALYTKYDKFSIMHYPQIRGVCIPKKRSDDKRWCGPHESKSLGCVEPKASDCDLEASKPFGQREKMSEGDFATVAKIYGCAKTGKAATIDFLRKKLEKKGTIHNNALEIGASKRFDAALAKVNKARAEAKAQKRAEKRAAKKKAKKGGKKSGKKGGKKKAKKGGKKKAKKTSV
;
A
#
# COMPACT_ATOMS: atom_id res chain seq x y z
N MET A 1 1.73 -61.58 -5.79
CA MET A 1 1.63 -61.83 -4.33
C MET A 1 2.93 -61.44 -3.66
N ARG A 2 2.84 -60.75 -2.51
CA ARG A 2 3.87 -60.49 -1.47
C ARG A 2 5.00 -59.52 -1.84
N VAL A 3 4.82 -58.22 -1.55
CA VAL A 3 5.12 -57.50 -0.28
C VAL A 3 6.60 -57.14 -0.19
N PHE A 4 6.95 -55.92 -0.61
CA PHE A 4 8.17 -55.23 -0.18
C PHE A 4 7.81 -54.32 0.99
N SER A 5 8.24 -54.71 2.19
CA SER A 5 8.22 -53.87 3.37
C SER A 5 9.27 -52.77 3.23
N PHE A 6 8.85 -51.56 2.86
CA PHE A 6 9.65 -50.37 3.10
C PHE A 6 9.45 -49.95 4.55
N ALA A 7 10.45 -50.22 5.39
CA ALA A 7 10.58 -49.58 6.68
C ALA A 7 10.77 -48.08 6.44
N ALA A 8 9.72 -47.29 6.64
CA ALA A 8 9.80 -45.85 6.68
C ALA A 8 10.56 -45.45 7.95
N ALA A 9 11.79 -44.98 7.79
CA ALA A 9 12.46 -44.22 8.83
C ALA A 9 11.68 -42.92 9.05
N LEU A 10 10.88 -42.89 10.11
CA LEU A 10 10.32 -41.67 10.68
C LEU A 10 11.49 -40.82 11.17
N ALA A 11 11.95 -39.88 10.34
CA ALA A 11 12.70 -38.74 10.82
C ALA A 11 11.74 -37.87 11.65
N ALA A 12 11.71 -38.11 12.95
CA ALA A 12 11.07 -37.21 13.90
C ALA A 12 11.74 -35.84 13.77
N ALA A 13 11.02 -34.86 13.24
CA ALA A 13 11.40 -33.46 13.38
C ALA A 13 11.39 -33.16 14.89
N SER A 14 12.58 -33.06 15.48
CA SER A 14 12.75 -32.67 16.87
C SER A 14 12.10 -31.30 17.08
N ALA A 15 10.99 -31.24 17.81
CA ALA A 15 10.47 -29.98 18.32
C ALA A 15 11.60 -29.29 19.11
N PHE A 16 12.00 -28.10 18.68
CA PHE A 16 13.06 -27.30 19.29
C PHE A 16 12.78 -27.12 20.78
N LYS A 17 13.67 -27.64 21.65
CA LYS A 17 13.63 -27.42 23.08
C LYS A 17 14.54 -26.23 23.41
N PRO A 18 14.02 -25.15 24.00
CA PRO A 18 14.85 -24.02 24.39
C PRO A 18 15.86 -24.44 25.45
N ASP A 19 17.11 -24.05 25.27
CA ASP A 19 18.18 -24.16 26.26
C ASP A 19 18.31 -22.85 27.07
N GLU A 20 19.14 -22.86 28.11
CA GLU A 20 19.40 -21.69 28.98
C GLU A 20 19.94 -20.45 28.22
N ASN A 21 20.47 -20.64 27.00
CA ASN A 21 21.02 -19.59 26.17
C ASN A 21 20.02 -19.08 25.12
N SER A 22 18.82 -19.64 25.09
CA SER A 22 17.73 -19.25 24.21
C SER A 22 17.01 -18.02 24.76
N CYS A 23 16.54 -17.15 23.86
CA CYS A 23 15.81 -15.94 24.22
C CYS A 23 14.32 -16.12 23.94
N VAL A 24 13.47 -15.53 24.79
CA VAL A 24 12.02 -15.49 24.58
C VAL A 24 11.61 -14.06 24.23
N THR A 25 10.81 -13.89 23.18
CA THR A 25 10.28 -12.58 22.79
C THR A 25 9.13 -12.15 23.72
N VAL A 26 9.29 -11.01 24.41
CA VAL A 26 8.41 -10.63 25.54
C VAL A 26 7.20 -9.75 25.16
N GLU A 27 6.87 -9.55 23.88
CA GLU A 27 5.87 -8.53 23.47
C GLU A 27 4.65 -9.07 22.70
N HIS A 28 3.46 -8.83 23.26
CA HIS A 28 2.14 -9.00 22.64
C HIS A 28 1.85 -7.85 21.68
N GLY A 29 2.17 -8.00 20.39
CA GLY A 29 1.87 -6.93 19.44
C GLY A 29 2.27 -7.13 18.00
N LEU A 30 2.34 -8.37 17.51
CA LEU A 30 2.53 -8.75 16.10
C LEU A 30 2.15 -10.23 15.84
N GLY A 31 1.58 -10.95 16.82
CA GLY A 31 1.53 -12.42 16.79
C GLY A 31 2.88 -13.10 17.04
N LEU A 32 3.92 -12.32 17.37
CA LEU A 32 5.30 -12.78 17.61
C LEU A 32 5.69 -12.79 19.10
N GLY A 33 4.72 -12.70 20.00
CA GLY A 33 4.96 -12.83 21.44
C GLY A 33 5.10 -14.31 21.80
N GLY A 34 6.11 -14.66 22.59
CA GLY A 34 6.35 -16.04 23.02
C GLY A 34 7.08 -16.93 22.00
N GLN A 35 7.81 -16.35 21.04
CA GLN A 35 8.65 -17.11 20.11
C GLN A 35 10.06 -17.30 20.67
N TYR A 36 10.61 -18.49 20.46
CA TYR A 36 11.97 -18.83 20.86
C TYR A 36 12.98 -18.40 19.79
N MET A 37 14.04 -17.74 20.24
CA MET A 37 15.24 -17.51 19.44
C MET A 37 16.40 -18.31 20.02
N HIS A 38 17.08 -19.10 19.18
CA HIS A 38 18.26 -19.83 19.62
C HIS A 38 19.47 -18.89 19.75
N HIS A 39 20.49 -19.33 20.48
CA HIS A 39 21.73 -18.59 20.61
C HIS A 39 22.34 -18.23 19.24
N LYS A 40 22.74 -16.96 19.06
CA LYS A 40 23.28 -16.35 17.84
C LYS A 40 22.29 -16.22 16.68
N GLN A 41 20.99 -16.35 16.94
CA GLN A 41 19.98 -16.04 15.94
C GLN A 41 19.76 -14.53 15.81
N ALA A 42 19.65 -14.05 14.57
CA ALA A 42 19.25 -12.68 14.24
C ALA A 42 17.92 -12.70 13.48
N GLU A 43 17.07 -11.71 13.73
CA GLU A 43 15.80 -11.53 13.03
C GLU A 43 15.52 -10.05 12.82
N TYR A 44 15.21 -9.66 11.59
CA TYR A 44 14.84 -8.27 11.29
C TYR A 44 13.45 -7.96 11.83
N ILE A 45 13.37 -6.95 12.69
CA ILE A 45 12.13 -6.48 13.33
C ILE A 45 11.60 -5.19 12.68
N ILE A 46 12.47 -4.46 11.96
CA ILE A 46 12.13 -3.26 11.18
C ILE A 46 12.97 -3.27 9.90
N GLY A 47 12.33 -3.13 8.74
CA GLY A 47 13.01 -3.08 7.44
C GLY A 47 13.55 -4.45 6.98
N GLN A 48 14.56 -4.43 6.13
CA GLN A 48 15.21 -5.62 5.55
C GLN A 48 16.75 -5.51 5.59
N PRO A 49 17.49 -6.62 5.39
CA PRO A 49 18.95 -6.57 5.26
C PRO A 49 19.42 -5.60 4.18
N TYR A 50 20.53 -4.90 4.42
CA TYR A 50 21.13 -3.91 3.52
C TYR A 50 20.33 -2.62 3.32
N GLU A 51 19.21 -2.45 4.02
CA GLU A 51 18.46 -1.20 4.04
C GLU A 51 18.93 -0.33 5.22
N ALA A 52 19.57 0.80 4.91
CA ALA A 52 20.12 1.70 5.91
C ALA A 52 19.03 2.23 6.86
N GLY A 53 19.16 1.91 8.14
CA GLY A 53 18.19 2.29 9.19
C GLY A 53 17.19 1.19 9.53
N SER A 54 17.31 -0.01 8.97
CA SER A 54 16.66 -1.23 9.46
C SER A 54 17.15 -1.58 10.87
N TYR A 55 16.38 -2.41 11.57
CA TYR A 55 16.75 -2.95 12.88
C TYR A 55 16.50 -4.46 12.91
N TYR A 56 17.44 -5.17 13.52
CA TYR A 56 17.31 -6.58 13.81
C TYR A 56 17.52 -6.85 15.30
N ARG A 57 16.81 -7.83 15.83
CA ARG A 57 17.05 -8.41 17.15
C ARG A 57 18.03 -9.55 17.03
N TYR A 58 18.85 -9.73 18.05
CA TYR A 58 19.89 -10.73 18.14
C TYR A 58 19.83 -11.39 19.51
N CYS A 59 19.82 -12.73 19.55
CA CYS A 59 19.86 -13.49 20.79
C CYS A 59 21.28 -13.93 21.11
N TYR A 60 21.81 -13.53 22.27
CA TYR A 60 23.13 -13.93 22.71
C TYR A 60 23.13 -14.28 24.20
N LYS A 61 23.39 -15.55 24.54
CA LYS A 61 23.43 -16.08 25.92
C LYS A 61 22.19 -15.69 26.73
N GLY A 62 21.00 -16.00 26.22
CA GLY A 62 19.72 -15.69 26.86
C GLY A 62 19.33 -14.20 26.87
N LYS A 63 20.20 -13.31 26.37
CA LYS A 63 19.94 -11.87 26.29
C LYS A 63 19.52 -11.45 24.89
N LEU A 64 18.34 -10.86 24.80
CA LEU A 64 17.83 -10.28 23.55
C LEU A 64 18.28 -8.82 23.42
N THR A 65 19.04 -8.51 22.36
CA THR A 65 19.51 -7.15 22.04
C THR A 65 19.08 -6.74 20.65
N CYS A 66 18.93 -5.43 20.40
CA CYS A 66 18.56 -4.92 19.09
C CYS A 66 19.67 -4.06 18.52
N HIS A 67 19.88 -4.15 17.21
CA HIS A 67 20.98 -3.53 16.50
C HIS A 67 20.46 -2.81 15.27
N ARG A 68 21.02 -1.64 14.99
CA ARG A 68 20.73 -0.89 13.77
C ARG A 68 21.58 -1.43 12.62
N ASP A 69 20.94 -1.66 11.48
CA ASP A 69 21.61 -1.93 10.21
C ASP A 69 21.97 -0.61 9.52
N ALA A 70 23.24 -0.46 9.13
CA ALA A 70 23.74 0.72 8.42
C ALA A 70 23.53 0.61 6.89
N GLY A 71 23.13 -0.56 6.38
CA GLY A 71 23.01 -0.82 4.95
C GLY A 71 24.34 -1.01 4.23
N ILE A 72 25.42 -1.30 4.98
CA ILE A 72 26.79 -1.45 4.47
C ILE A 72 27.28 -2.85 4.82
N ALA A 73 27.79 -3.57 3.82
CA ALA A 73 28.37 -4.90 4.02
C ALA A 73 29.64 -4.85 4.88
N ASP A 74 29.93 -5.95 5.59
CA ASP A 74 31.16 -6.15 6.39
C ASP A 74 31.42 -5.18 7.55
N MET A 75 30.40 -4.42 7.96
CA MET A 75 30.48 -3.58 9.16
C MET A 75 30.36 -4.42 10.46
N PRO A 76 31.08 -4.05 11.53
CA PRO A 76 30.88 -4.67 12.84
C PRO A 76 29.45 -4.42 13.34
N MET A 77 28.92 -5.37 14.12
CA MET A 77 27.59 -5.25 14.70
C MET A 77 27.48 -3.96 15.52
N ALA A 78 26.49 -3.13 15.17
CA ALA A 78 26.27 -1.84 15.81
C ALA A 78 25.99 -2.01 17.32
N LYS A 79 26.20 -0.95 18.09
CA LYS A 79 25.98 -0.95 19.55
C LYS A 79 24.57 -1.47 19.90
N ALA A 80 24.52 -2.40 20.86
CA ALA A 80 23.27 -2.98 21.33
C ALA A 80 22.35 -1.91 21.95
N GLU A 81 21.11 -1.90 21.49
CA GLU A 81 20.00 -1.10 22.02
C GLU A 81 18.97 -2.01 22.71
N ASN A 82 18.20 -1.45 23.65
CA ASN A 82 17.09 -2.17 24.29
C ASN A 82 15.98 -2.40 23.24
N CYS A 83 15.61 -3.66 23.01
CA CYS A 83 14.60 -4.01 22.00
C CYS A 83 13.23 -3.42 22.27
N ALA A 84 12.76 -3.36 23.53
CA ALA A 84 11.49 -2.71 23.86
C ALA A 84 11.55 -1.21 23.55
N GLU A 85 12.68 -0.56 23.80
CA GLU A 85 12.89 0.85 23.43
C GLU A 85 13.03 1.03 21.91
N VAL A 86 13.66 0.12 21.17
CA VAL A 86 13.73 0.16 19.69
C VAL A 86 12.34 -0.06 19.07
N ILE A 87 11.54 -0.96 19.64
CA ILE A 87 10.16 -1.21 19.23
C ILE A 87 9.26 -0.03 19.61
N LYS A 88 9.52 0.68 20.72
CA LYS A 88 8.91 1.98 21.05
C LYS A 88 9.41 3.12 20.16
N LYS A 89 10.67 3.07 19.69
CA LYS A 89 11.25 3.95 18.66
C LYS A 89 10.67 3.66 17.26
N ARG A 90 9.72 2.72 17.14
CA ARG A 90 8.83 2.62 15.97
C ARG A 90 8.41 4.03 15.56
N LYS A 91 8.56 4.31 14.27
CA LYS A 91 7.83 5.42 13.66
C LYS A 91 6.32 5.12 13.82
N LEU A 92 5.65 5.97 14.61
CA LEU A 92 4.25 5.89 15.03
C LEU A 92 3.27 6.40 13.94
N GLY A 93 2.00 5.95 13.98
CA GLY A 93 0.77 6.58 13.40
C GLY A 93 0.21 5.90 12.15
N TYR A 94 -1.06 6.02 11.67
CA TYR A 94 -1.59 5.35 10.43
C TYR A 94 -1.85 6.29 9.24
N PHE A 95 -1.13 7.37 8.91
CA PHE A 95 -1.73 8.27 7.90
C PHE A 95 -0.79 8.90 6.91
N VAL A 96 -1.33 8.94 5.68
CA VAL A 96 -0.80 9.62 4.51
C VAL A 96 0.56 9.07 4.13
N ASP A 97 0.65 8.54 2.93
CA ASP A 97 1.95 8.43 2.29
C ASP A 97 2.51 9.86 2.21
N THR A 98 3.36 10.24 3.15
CA THR A 98 3.86 11.61 3.29
C THR A 98 4.67 12.03 2.06
N GLU A 99 5.03 11.09 1.18
CA GLU A 99 5.67 11.35 -0.09
C GLU A 99 4.67 11.70 -1.23
N HIS A 100 3.42 11.22 -1.12
CA HIS A 100 2.46 11.22 -2.22
C HIS A 100 1.13 11.91 -1.92
N THR A 101 0.75 12.04 -0.65
CA THR A 101 -0.51 12.60 -0.19
C THR A 101 -0.20 13.78 0.74
N ALA A 102 -0.83 14.94 0.53
CA ALA A 102 -0.72 16.04 1.49
C ALA A 102 -1.88 15.97 2.49
N ILE A 103 -1.74 16.64 3.63
CA ILE A 103 -2.84 16.81 4.60
C ILE A 103 -3.23 18.27 4.65
N TRP A 104 -4.45 18.52 5.09
CA TRP A 104 -4.97 19.86 5.22
C TRP A 104 -4.17 20.68 6.26
N PRO A 105 -3.80 21.94 5.95
CA PRO A 105 -3.07 22.79 6.88
C PRO A 105 -3.96 23.18 8.06
N GLU A 106 -3.35 23.55 9.19
CA GLU A 106 -4.04 24.10 10.38
C GLU A 106 -5.17 23.22 10.93
N GLN A 107 -5.14 21.91 10.64
CA GLN A 107 -6.21 20.96 11.01
C GLN A 107 -7.58 21.34 10.39
N THR A 108 -7.57 22.07 9.28
CA THR A 108 -8.77 22.66 8.68
C THR A 108 -9.00 22.14 7.27
N LEU A 109 -10.07 21.38 7.07
CA LEU A 109 -10.57 20.96 5.78
C LEU A 109 -11.69 21.91 5.33
N CYS A 110 -11.53 22.51 4.15
CA CYS A 110 -12.56 23.36 3.58
C CYS A 110 -13.44 22.59 2.61
N TYR A 111 -14.73 22.91 2.55
CA TYR A 111 -15.68 22.24 1.69
C TYR A 111 -16.74 23.19 1.10
N GLU A 112 -17.39 22.73 0.04
CA GLU A 112 -18.54 23.35 -0.59
C GLU A 112 -19.52 22.23 -0.97
N VAL A 113 -20.80 22.40 -0.65
CA VAL A 113 -21.85 21.45 -1.04
C VAL A 113 -22.67 22.06 -2.17
N LYS A 114 -22.72 21.37 -3.31
CA LYS A 114 -23.52 21.76 -4.47
C LYS A 114 -25.00 21.50 -4.18
N GLN A 115 -25.67 22.47 -3.57
CA GLN A 115 -26.99 22.32 -2.94
C GLN A 115 -28.07 21.78 -3.90
N GLU A 116 -28.01 22.15 -5.17
CA GLU A 116 -28.95 21.74 -6.22
C GLU A 116 -28.89 20.24 -6.57
N ASP A 117 -27.82 19.54 -6.17
CA ASP A 117 -27.65 18.11 -6.44
C ASP A 117 -28.39 17.21 -5.42
N PHE A 118 -28.89 17.78 -4.31
CA PHE A 118 -29.37 17.03 -3.14
C PHE A 118 -30.79 17.44 -2.73
N SER A 119 -31.58 16.46 -2.26
CA SER A 119 -32.85 16.74 -1.57
C SER A 119 -32.59 17.30 -0.18
N ASP A 120 -33.59 17.91 0.44
CA ASP A 120 -33.45 18.48 1.79
C ASP A 120 -33.15 17.40 2.85
N SER A 121 -33.67 16.18 2.66
CA SER A 121 -33.32 15.03 3.49
C SER A 121 -31.85 14.62 3.38
N GLU A 122 -31.29 14.63 2.16
CA GLU A 122 -29.88 14.31 1.94
C GLU A 122 -28.97 15.41 2.47
N LYS A 123 -29.33 16.69 2.27
CA LYS A 123 -28.60 17.85 2.85
C LYS A 123 -28.52 17.73 4.36
N LYS A 124 -29.64 17.42 5.02
CA LYS A 124 -29.66 17.20 6.47
C LYS A 124 -28.69 16.10 6.92
N ILE A 125 -28.61 14.99 6.19
CA ILE A 125 -27.67 13.91 6.50
C ILE A 125 -26.21 14.35 6.28
N ILE A 126 -25.95 15.18 5.25
CA ILE A 126 -24.63 15.76 5.01
C ILE A 126 -24.22 16.65 6.19
N ASP A 127 -25.13 17.53 6.63
CA ASP A 127 -24.92 18.44 7.74
C ASP A 127 -24.69 17.69 9.06
N GLU A 128 -25.49 16.66 9.34
CA GLU A 128 -25.30 15.77 10.49
C GLU A 128 -23.93 15.07 10.47
N GLY A 129 -23.47 14.66 9.29
CA GLY A 129 -22.15 14.04 9.11
C GLY A 129 -21.00 15.01 9.38
N LEU A 130 -21.10 16.24 8.84
CA LEU A 130 -20.12 17.30 9.05
C LEU A 130 -20.07 17.76 10.51
N GLU A 131 -21.22 17.92 11.15
CA GLU A 131 -21.30 18.28 12.57
C GLU A 131 -20.69 17.18 13.44
N TYR A 132 -20.99 15.92 13.15
CA TYR A 132 -20.36 14.79 13.81
C TYR A 132 -18.84 14.79 13.63
N LEU A 133 -18.34 15.09 12.42
CA LEU A 133 -16.91 15.17 12.14
C LEU A 133 -16.19 16.28 12.90
N ARG A 134 -16.86 17.38 13.26
CA ARG A 134 -16.27 18.44 14.11
C ARG A 134 -15.88 17.92 15.50
N THR A 135 -16.48 16.82 15.96
CA THR A 135 -16.09 16.16 17.22
C THR A 135 -14.73 15.45 17.13
N SER A 136 -14.20 15.23 15.92
CA SER A 136 -12.91 14.55 15.70
C SER A 136 -11.69 15.38 16.08
N GLY A 137 -11.87 16.68 16.35
CA GLY A 137 -10.78 17.64 16.56
C GLY A 137 -10.28 18.29 15.27
N LEU A 138 -10.81 17.90 14.12
CA LEU A 138 -10.64 18.62 12.86
C LEU A 138 -11.65 19.76 12.74
N LYS A 139 -11.24 20.82 12.04
CA LYS A 139 -12.11 21.93 11.65
C LYS A 139 -12.63 21.70 10.24
N PHE A 140 -13.93 21.81 10.07
CA PHE A 140 -14.61 21.71 8.77
C PHE A 140 -15.25 23.05 8.47
N PHE A 141 -14.67 23.78 7.52
CA PHE A 141 -15.08 25.12 7.15
C PHE A 141 -15.77 25.11 5.79
N THR A 142 -16.88 25.82 5.65
CA THR A 142 -17.37 26.20 4.32
C THR A 142 -16.36 27.14 3.66
N LEU A 143 -16.45 27.31 2.34
CA LEU A 143 -15.61 28.30 1.65
C LEU A 143 -15.80 29.72 2.19
N ASP A 144 -17.01 30.07 2.58
CA ASP A 144 -17.31 31.40 3.11
C ASP A 144 -16.75 31.57 4.52
N GLU A 145 -16.85 30.55 5.37
CA GLU A 145 -16.18 30.52 6.68
C GLU A 145 -14.65 30.63 6.53
N CYS A 146 -14.07 29.97 5.53
CA CYS A 146 -12.63 30.08 5.26
C CYS A 146 -12.24 31.52 4.87
N LYS A 147 -12.97 32.14 3.95
CA LYS A 147 -12.69 33.51 3.48
C LYS A 147 -12.87 34.54 4.59
N ALA A 148 -13.85 34.34 5.45
CA ALA A 148 -14.11 35.21 6.60
C ALA A 148 -13.09 35.04 7.74
N ALA A 149 -12.34 33.93 7.76
CA ALA A 149 -11.37 33.68 8.82
C ALA A 149 -10.17 34.65 8.77
N PRO A 150 -9.71 35.20 9.90
CA PRO A 150 -8.61 36.17 9.94
C PRO A 150 -7.26 35.58 9.48
N ASN A 151 -7.12 34.26 9.50
CA ASN A 151 -5.94 33.53 9.03
C ASN A 151 -6.20 32.77 7.71
N SER A 152 -7.17 33.22 6.90
CA SER A 152 -7.58 32.59 5.62
C SER A 152 -6.41 32.21 4.70
N SER A 153 -5.35 33.03 4.65
CA SER A 153 -4.14 32.77 3.87
C SER A 153 -3.39 31.48 4.24
N LYS A 154 -3.55 31.00 5.48
CA LYS A 154 -2.96 29.76 5.99
C LYS A 154 -3.90 28.55 5.92
N LEU A 155 -5.19 28.80 5.72
CA LEU A 155 -6.22 27.75 5.65
C LEU A 155 -6.37 27.26 4.22
N CYS A 156 -6.45 25.94 4.02
CA CYS A 156 -6.93 25.33 2.77
C CYS A 156 -6.29 25.90 1.47
N GLY A 157 -4.98 26.20 1.50
CA GLY A 157 -4.29 26.81 0.35
C GLY A 157 -4.72 28.25 0.05
N GLY A 158 -5.07 29.02 1.08
CA GLY A 158 -5.63 30.37 0.93
C GLY A 158 -7.10 30.35 0.52
N CYS A 159 -7.87 29.38 1.04
CA CYS A 159 -9.27 29.12 0.69
C CYS A 159 -9.51 28.83 -0.81
N LYS A 160 -8.45 28.43 -1.53
CA LYS A 160 -8.54 28.04 -2.95
C LYS A 160 -8.79 26.55 -3.12
N ASP A 161 -8.26 25.74 -2.21
CA ASP A 161 -8.45 24.29 -2.23
C ASP A 161 -9.58 23.88 -1.30
N TYR A 162 -10.49 23.04 -1.77
CA TYR A 162 -11.64 22.62 -0.99
C TYR A 162 -12.22 21.32 -1.53
N VAL A 163 -12.97 20.62 -0.69
CA VAL A 163 -13.76 19.45 -1.08
C VAL A 163 -15.08 19.91 -1.68
N LEU A 164 -15.29 19.63 -2.96
CA LEU A 164 -16.57 19.86 -3.64
C LEU A 164 -17.45 18.62 -3.50
N VAL A 165 -18.47 18.72 -2.65
CA VAL A 165 -19.49 17.68 -2.44
C VAL A 165 -20.56 17.81 -3.51
N SER A 166 -20.74 16.76 -4.31
CA SER A 166 -21.69 16.74 -5.43
C SER A 166 -22.32 15.35 -5.61
N LYS A 167 -23.38 15.27 -6.42
CA LYS A 167 -24.02 14.01 -6.84
C LYS A 167 -23.80 13.77 -8.33
N LYS A 168 -22.56 13.87 -8.79
CA LYS A 168 -22.20 13.70 -10.20
C LYS A 168 -22.44 12.27 -10.71
N ASP A 169 -22.14 11.27 -9.89
CA ASP A 169 -22.46 9.86 -10.13
C ASP A 169 -23.48 9.40 -9.06
N PRO A 170 -24.79 9.36 -9.38
CA PRO A 170 -25.83 9.09 -8.39
C PRO A 170 -25.78 7.67 -7.82
N LYS A 171 -24.95 6.76 -8.39
CA LYS A 171 -24.89 5.36 -7.98
C LYS A 171 -23.68 5.04 -7.08
N ARG A 172 -22.81 6.00 -6.78
CA ARG A 172 -21.52 5.74 -6.11
C ARG A 172 -21.20 6.71 -4.99
N CYS A 173 -20.38 6.25 -4.06
CA CYS A 173 -19.72 7.08 -3.05
C CYS A 173 -18.23 7.07 -3.35
N SER A 174 -17.59 8.23 -3.37
CA SER A 174 -16.15 8.30 -3.57
C SER A 174 -15.58 9.64 -3.16
N ALA A 175 -14.43 9.60 -2.49
CA ALA A 175 -13.63 10.76 -2.19
C ALA A 175 -12.18 10.57 -2.62
N ARG A 176 -11.49 11.71 -2.78
CA ARG A 176 -10.04 11.72 -2.89
C ARG A 176 -9.41 11.54 -1.52
N VAL A 177 -8.27 10.84 -1.45
CA VAL A 177 -7.55 10.71 -0.18
C VAL A 177 -6.63 11.92 0.04
N GLY A 178 -6.81 12.62 1.15
CA GLY A 178 -6.00 13.76 1.58
C GLY A 178 -6.22 15.06 0.80
N TRP A 179 -5.35 16.03 1.05
CA TRP A 179 -5.33 17.34 0.39
C TRP A 179 -4.57 17.27 -0.94
N ALA A 180 -5.25 17.55 -2.05
CA ALA A 180 -4.67 17.37 -3.38
C ALA A 180 -4.06 18.63 -4.02
N LYS A 181 -4.33 19.82 -3.46
CA LYS A 181 -3.89 21.12 -3.97
C LYS A 181 -4.24 21.36 -5.44
N ILE A 182 -5.51 21.12 -5.78
CA ILE A 182 -6.04 21.23 -7.15
C ILE A 182 -7.24 22.17 -7.26
N GLY A 183 -7.51 22.98 -6.23
CA GLY A 183 -8.77 23.70 -6.10
C GLY A 183 -9.88 22.77 -5.59
N ALA A 184 -10.99 22.75 -6.33
CA ALA A 184 -12.13 21.87 -6.07
C ALA A 184 -11.76 20.38 -6.28
N GLN A 185 -11.51 19.65 -5.18
CA GLN A 185 -11.34 18.20 -5.24
C GLN A 185 -12.69 17.50 -5.07
N PRO A 186 -13.04 16.53 -5.93
CA PRO A 186 -14.38 15.94 -5.91
C PRO A 186 -14.59 14.98 -4.73
N LEU A 187 -15.74 15.11 -4.07
CA LEU A 187 -16.36 14.12 -3.21
C LEU A 187 -17.78 13.86 -3.74
N ASN A 188 -18.03 12.62 -4.15
CA ASN A 188 -19.29 12.22 -4.74
C ASN A 188 -20.15 11.46 -3.72
N LEU A 189 -21.38 11.92 -3.50
CA LEU A 189 -22.38 11.26 -2.67
C LEU A 189 -23.62 10.91 -3.49
N GLY A 190 -23.64 9.72 -4.07
CA GLY A 190 -24.83 9.15 -4.71
C GLY A 190 -25.94 8.77 -3.73
N THR A 191 -27.11 8.41 -4.25
CA THR A 191 -28.27 7.99 -3.46
C THR A 191 -27.96 6.87 -2.45
N PRO A 192 -27.18 5.81 -2.80
CA PRO A 192 -26.84 4.76 -1.83
C PRO A 192 -26.00 5.23 -0.64
N CYS A 193 -25.36 6.39 -0.72
CA CYS A 193 -24.51 6.90 0.35
C CYS A 193 -25.34 7.32 1.57
N PHE A 194 -26.61 7.66 1.36
CA PHE A 194 -27.52 8.12 2.42
C PHE A 194 -28.31 6.98 3.07
N SER A 195 -28.24 5.75 2.54
CA SER A 195 -29.07 4.62 2.98
C SER A 195 -28.86 4.18 4.43
N VAL A 196 -27.73 4.55 5.04
CA VAL A 196 -27.38 4.22 6.43
C VAL A 196 -27.16 5.49 7.28
N GLY A 197 -27.75 6.61 6.85
CA GLY A 197 -27.59 7.92 7.49
C GLY A 197 -26.19 8.51 7.26
N LYS A 198 -25.69 9.23 8.28
CA LYS A 198 -24.47 10.05 8.16
C LYS A 198 -23.17 9.28 7.99
N GLY A 199 -23.10 7.98 8.33
CA GLY A 199 -21.83 7.28 8.44
C GLY A 199 -21.04 7.15 7.13
N THR A 200 -21.73 7.03 5.99
CA THR A 200 -21.03 7.05 4.69
C THR A 200 -20.49 8.44 4.38
N VAL A 201 -21.22 9.51 4.72
CA VAL A 201 -20.72 10.89 4.58
C VAL A 201 -19.43 11.05 5.39
N VAL A 202 -19.46 10.63 6.66
CA VAL A 202 -18.28 10.63 7.57
C VAL A 202 -17.11 9.86 6.94
N HIS A 203 -17.35 8.68 6.39
CA HIS A 203 -16.34 7.86 5.71
C HIS A 203 -15.66 8.59 4.53
N GLU A 204 -16.45 9.19 3.64
CA GLU A 204 -15.91 9.90 2.46
C GLU A 204 -15.13 11.17 2.85
N PHE A 205 -15.57 11.87 3.90
CA PHE A 205 -14.81 13.01 4.42
C PHE A 205 -13.51 12.60 5.12
N LEU A 206 -13.50 11.46 5.83
CA LEU A 206 -12.28 10.92 6.41
C LEU A 206 -11.25 10.52 5.33
N HIS A 207 -11.70 10.01 4.19
CA HIS A 207 -10.82 9.89 3.02
C HIS A 207 -10.22 11.24 2.65
N SER A 208 -11.03 12.28 2.49
CA SER A 208 -10.54 13.64 2.19
C SER A 208 -9.59 14.19 3.26
N ALA A 209 -9.74 13.77 4.51
CA ALA A 209 -8.84 14.10 5.61
C ALA A 209 -7.53 13.28 5.59
N GLY A 210 -7.41 12.25 4.76
CA GLY A 210 -6.17 11.49 4.53
C GLY A 210 -6.18 10.03 4.99
N LEU A 211 -7.33 9.51 5.42
CA LEU A 211 -7.48 8.13 5.87
C LEU A 211 -7.65 7.18 4.67
N TYR A 212 -6.90 6.07 4.65
CA TYR A 212 -7.17 4.96 3.72
C TYR A 212 -8.17 3.97 4.33
N HIS A 213 -8.58 2.95 3.58
CA HIS A 213 -9.38 1.87 4.18
C HIS A 213 -8.57 1.05 5.18
N GLU A 214 -9.15 0.77 6.34
CA GLU A 214 -8.49 0.08 7.45
C GLU A 214 -8.04 -1.35 7.09
N HIS A 215 -8.77 -2.01 6.19
CA HIS A 215 -8.41 -3.34 5.71
C HIS A 215 -7.10 -3.37 4.88
N THR A 216 -6.62 -2.23 4.42
CA THR A 216 -5.32 -2.11 3.73
C THR A 216 -4.13 -1.93 4.70
N ASN A 217 -4.39 -1.92 6.00
CA ASN A 217 -3.38 -1.92 7.04
C ASN A 217 -2.54 -3.23 6.94
N PRO A 218 -1.22 -3.18 6.74
CA PRO A 218 -0.39 -4.38 6.63
C PRO A 218 -0.31 -5.22 7.91
N LYS A 219 -0.77 -4.68 9.05
CA LYS A 219 -0.92 -5.42 10.30
C LYS A 219 -2.29 -6.09 10.44
N ALA A 220 -3.21 -5.87 9.49
CA ALA A 220 -4.50 -6.53 9.49
C ALA A 220 -4.31 -8.03 9.27
N ASN A 221 -4.82 -8.84 10.20
CA ASN A 221 -4.90 -10.28 10.01
C ASN A 221 -6.21 -10.62 9.30
N ILE A 222 -6.26 -10.33 8.00
CA ILE A 222 -7.43 -10.55 7.14
C ILE A 222 -7.02 -11.22 5.85
N ILE A 223 -8.00 -11.79 5.15
CA ILE A 223 -7.87 -12.26 3.77
C ILE A 223 -8.76 -11.45 2.84
N VAL A 224 -8.33 -11.34 1.59
CA VAL A 224 -9.12 -10.77 0.49
C VAL A 224 -9.37 -11.89 -0.50
N HIS A 225 -10.60 -12.41 -0.50
CA HIS A 225 -10.96 -13.56 -1.35
C HIS A 225 -11.69 -13.14 -2.64
N ASP A 226 -12.20 -11.91 -2.70
CA ASP A 226 -12.89 -11.35 -3.87
C ASP A 226 -12.71 -9.82 -3.93
N MET A 227 -12.17 -9.30 -5.02
CA MET A 227 -11.98 -7.86 -5.20
C MET A 227 -13.12 -7.26 -6.02
N GLN A 228 -14.18 -6.82 -5.34
CA GLN A 228 -15.36 -6.19 -5.98
C GLN A 228 -15.15 -4.73 -6.40
N ARG A 229 -13.98 -4.17 -6.08
CA ARG A 229 -13.57 -2.80 -6.42
C ARG A 229 -12.18 -2.82 -7.04
N GLY A 230 -11.74 -1.68 -7.59
CA GLY A 230 -10.41 -1.57 -8.15
C GLY A 230 -9.32 -1.94 -7.13
N ALA A 231 -8.25 -2.59 -7.59
CA ALA A 231 -7.17 -3.13 -6.75
C ALA A 231 -6.57 -2.09 -5.79
N GLN A 232 -6.54 -0.81 -6.16
CA GLN A 232 -6.06 0.28 -5.30
C GLN A 232 -6.76 0.36 -3.93
N ASN A 233 -7.97 -0.19 -3.83
CA ASN A 233 -8.75 -0.22 -2.60
C ASN A 233 -8.34 -1.34 -1.64
N TYR A 234 -7.69 -2.40 -2.14
CA TYR A 234 -7.34 -3.62 -1.39
C TYR A 234 -5.84 -3.76 -1.13
N LEU A 235 -5.01 -3.17 -1.98
CA LEU A 235 -3.56 -3.33 -1.87
C LEU A 235 -3.03 -2.70 -0.58
N PRO A 236 -2.23 -3.45 0.22
CA PRO A 236 -1.61 -2.91 1.42
C PRO A 236 -0.76 -1.68 1.11
N LYS A 237 -0.92 -0.62 1.91
CA LYS A 237 -0.18 0.64 1.72
C LYS A 237 1.11 0.61 2.51
N LYS A 238 2.14 -0.10 2.03
CA LYS A 238 3.42 -0.35 2.72
C LYS A 238 4.19 0.92 3.15
N GLN A 239 3.99 2.04 2.46
CA GLN A 239 4.62 3.33 2.79
C GLN A 239 3.84 4.14 3.83
N ALA A 240 2.60 3.76 4.13
CA ALA A 240 1.83 4.42 5.16
C ALA A 240 2.44 4.10 6.53
N LEU A 241 2.26 5.00 7.48
CA LEU A 241 2.50 4.67 8.88
C LEU A 241 1.35 3.71 9.32
N TYR A 242 1.46 2.95 10.43
CA TYR A 242 0.29 2.26 11.04
C TYR A 242 0.02 2.51 12.54
N THR A 243 -1.25 2.66 12.90
CA THR A 243 -1.86 2.44 14.22
C THR A 243 -2.12 0.95 14.38
N LYS A 244 -2.63 0.54 15.54
CA LYS A 244 -3.12 -0.83 15.72
C LYS A 244 -4.33 -1.01 14.79
N TYR A 245 -4.40 -2.17 14.15
CA TYR A 245 -5.52 -2.54 13.29
C TYR A 245 -6.85 -2.46 14.07
N ASP A 246 -7.85 -1.80 13.49
CA ASP A 246 -9.17 -1.61 14.09
C ASP A 246 -10.30 -2.21 13.24
N LYS A 247 -10.79 -3.38 13.66
CA LYS A 247 -11.92 -4.05 13.00
C LYS A 247 -13.25 -3.29 13.06
N PHE A 248 -13.39 -2.33 13.98
CA PHE A 248 -14.58 -1.50 14.17
C PHE A 248 -14.48 -0.14 13.45
N SER A 249 -13.37 0.12 12.76
CA SER A 249 -13.17 1.38 12.05
C SER A 249 -14.30 1.63 11.03
N ILE A 250 -14.79 2.87 11.00
CA ILE A 250 -15.72 3.31 9.96
C ILE A 250 -15.07 3.25 8.57
N MET A 251 -13.74 3.22 8.50
CA MET A 251 -12.94 3.06 7.29
C MET A 251 -12.76 1.60 6.86
N HIS A 252 -13.29 0.62 7.62
CA HIS A 252 -13.21 -0.79 7.25
C HIS A 252 -14.24 -1.14 6.16
N TYR A 253 -13.87 -2.06 5.27
CA TYR A 253 -14.80 -2.63 4.29
C TYR A 253 -15.68 -3.70 4.94
N PRO A 254 -16.97 -3.80 4.57
CA PRO A 254 -17.82 -4.91 5.02
C PRO A 254 -17.43 -6.22 4.33
N GLN A 255 -17.84 -7.34 4.90
CA GLN A 255 -17.58 -8.69 4.37
C GLN A 255 -18.03 -8.86 2.92
N ILE A 256 -19.17 -8.26 2.55
CA ILE A 256 -19.71 -8.31 1.19
C ILE A 256 -18.74 -7.72 0.15
N ARG A 257 -17.69 -6.99 0.55
CA ARG A 257 -16.60 -6.50 -0.33
C ARG A 257 -15.45 -7.49 -0.46
N GLY A 258 -15.62 -8.74 -0.03
CA GLY A 258 -14.68 -9.84 -0.19
C GLY A 258 -13.48 -9.81 0.76
N VAL A 259 -13.64 -9.18 1.93
CA VAL A 259 -12.64 -9.12 3.00
C VAL A 259 -13.17 -9.76 4.26
N CYS A 260 -12.38 -10.59 4.93
CA CYS A 260 -12.79 -11.26 6.17
C CYS A 260 -11.60 -11.65 7.03
N ILE A 261 -11.85 -11.90 8.31
CA ILE A 261 -10.90 -12.60 9.19
C ILE A 261 -10.86 -14.08 8.75
N PRO A 262 -9.69 -14.66 8.49
CA PRO A 262 -9.60 -16.06 8.15
C PRO A 262 -9.90 -16.94 9.36
N LYS A 263 -10.52 -18.11 9.12
CA LYS A 263 -10.60 -19.19 10.09
C LYS A 263 -9.19 -19.59 10.52
N LYS A 264 -9.06 -20.02 11.78
CA LYS A 264 -7.80 -20.62 12.26
C LYS A 264 -7.48 -21.86 11.42
N ARG A 265 -6.21 -21.96 11.00
CA ARG A 265 -5.68 -23.12 10.28
C ARG A 265 -4.57 -23.76 11.09
N SER A 266 -4.39 -25.05 10.89
CA SER A 266 -3.33 -25.84 11.51
C SER A 266 -2.04 -25.86 10.69
N ASP A 267 -2.06 -25.36 9.44
CA ASP A 267 -0.86 -25.22 8.63
C ASP A 267 -0.25 -23.82 8.74
N ASP A 268 1.08 -23.75 8.82
CA ASP A 268 1.82 -22.49 8.92
C ASP A 268 1.89 -21.72 7.59
N LYS A 269 1.05 -22.07 6.61
CA LYS A 269 1.07 -21.44 5.29
C LYS A 269 0.35 -20.10 5.35
N ARG A 270 1.06 -19.04 4.96
CA ARG A 270 0.47 -17.71 4.79
C ARG A 270 -0.57 -17.68 3.67
N TRP A 271 -1.55 -16.80 3.82
CA TRP A 271 -2.47 -16.46 2.74
C TRP A 271 -1.79 -15.62 1.65
N CYS A 272 -2.24 -15.80 0.41
CA CYS A 272 -1.87 -14.91 -0.68
C CYS A 272 -2.58 -13.58 -0.51
N GLY A 273 -1.85 -12.48 -0.62
CA GLY A 273 -2.39 -11.14 -0.73
C GLY A 273 -2.99 -10.87 -2.11
N PRO A 274 -3.64 -9.71 -2.31
CA PRO A 274 -4.42 -9.40 -3.52
C PRO A 274 -3.63 -9.34 -4.84
N HIS A 275 -2.29 -9.35 -4.78
CA HIS A 275 -1.39 -9.30 -5.94
C HIS A 275 -0.44 -10.50 -6.00
N GLU A 276 -0.69 -11.50 -5.16
CA GLU A 276 0.12 -12.71 -5.05
C GLU A 276 -0.64 -13.90 -5.61
N SER A 277 0.09 -14.97 -5.93
CA SER A 277 -0.50 -16.23 -6.39
C SER A 277 0.22 -17.40 -5.74
N LYS A 278 -0.34 -18.61 -5.90
CA LYS A 278 0.25 -19.87 -5.44
C LYS A 278 1.72 -20.06 -5.83
N SER A 279 2.20 -19.43 -6.91
CA SER A 279 3.60 -19.47 -7.33
C SER A 279 4.58 -18.95 -6.28
N LEU A 280 4.11 -18.14 -5.32
CA LEU A 280 4.90 -17.61 -4.20
C LEU A 280 4.80 -18.45 -2.92
N GLY A 281 4.28 -19.69 -3.02
CA GLY A 281 4.18 -20.62 -1.88
C GLY A 281 3.10 -20.28 -0.86
N CYS A 282 2.19 -19.35 -1.17
CA CYS A 282 1.05 -18.96 -0.34
C CYS A 282 -0.24 -19.73 -0.72
N VAL A 283 -1.24 -19.69 0.16
CA VAL A 283 -2.57 -20.27 -0.11
C VAL A 283 -3.52 -19.19 -0.59
N GLU A 284 -4.14 -19.40 -1.75
CA GLU A 284 -5.17 -18.49 -2.27
C GLU A 284 -6.42 -18.55 -1.38
N PRO A 285 -6.88 -17.40 -0.83
CA PRO A 285 -8.05 -17.35 0.03
C PRO A 285 -9.35 -17.57 -0.74
N LYS A 286 -10.30 -18.25 -0.11
CA LYS A 286 -11.66 -18.46 -0.60
C LYS A 286 -12.69 -17.92 0.39
N ALA A 287 -13.92 -17.70 -0.07
CA ALA A 287 -15.03 -17.31 0.80
C ALA A 287 -15.27 -18.32 1.94
N SER A 288 -15.05 -19.62 1.69
CA SER A 288 -15.16 -20.69 2.70
C SER A 288 -14.17 -20.56 3.86
N ASP A 289 -13.06 -19.86 3.64
CA ASP A 289 -12.00 -19.64 4.63
C ASP A 289 -12.32 -18.50 5.59
N CYS A 290 -13.41 -17.77 5.38
CA CYS A 290 -13.85 -16.68 6.23
C CYS A 290 -14.47 -17.17 7.54
N ASP A 291 -14.00 -16.60 8.65
CA ASP A 291 -14.71 -16.62 9.93
C ASP A 291 -15.74 -15.49 9.94
N LEU A 292 -16.98 -15.81 9.57
CA LEU A 292 -18.06 -14.84 9.42
C LEU A 292 -18.41 -14.16 10.76
N GLU A 293 -18.32 -14.90 11.85
CA GLU A 293 -18.61 -14.43 13.21
C GLU A 293 -17.55 -13.42 13.68
N ALA A 294 -16.27 -13.77 13.56
CA ALA A 294 -15.18 -12.88 13.91
C ALA A 294 -15.19 -11.60 13.04
N SER A 295 -15.66 -11.73 11.81
CA SER A 295 -15.74 -10.64 10.83
C SER A 295 -17.00 -9.76 10.97
N LYS A 296 -17.96 -10.09 11.85
CA LYS A 296 -19.21 -9.30 12.02
C LYS A 296 -19.01 -7.78 12.23
N PRO A 297 -17.97 -7.32 12.95
CA PRO A 297 -17.70 -5.89 13.11
C PRO A 297 -17.42 -5.11 11.83
N PHE A 298 -17.03 -5.80 10.75
CA PHE A 298 -16.53 -5.17 9.55
C PHE A 298 -17.58 -4.32 8.85
N GLY A 299 -17.19 -3.10 8.49
CA GLY A 299 -17.99 -2.25 7.64
C GLY A 299 -19.16 -1.57 8.33
N GLN A 300 -19.15 -1.48 9.66
CA GLN A 300 -20.08 -0.61 10.39
C GLN A 300 -20.02 0.83 9.81
N ARG A 301 -21.18 1.48 9.74
CA ARG A 301 -21.37 2.86 9.24
C ARG A 301 -22.23 3.69 10.19
N GLU A 302 -22.08 3.45 11.49
CA GLU A 302 -22.85 4.17 12.51
C GLU A 302 -22.07 5.40 13.01
N LYS A 303 -20.80 5.20 13.38
CA LYS A 303 -19.96 6.20 14.03
C LYS A 303 -18.47 5.89 13.87
N MET A 304 -17.61 6.87 14.14
CA MET A 304 -16.17 6.66 14.24
C MET A 304 -15.85 5.79 15.46
N SER A 305 -14.93 4.85 15.28
CA SER A 305 -14.34 4.07 16.37
C SER A 305 -13.34 4.91 17.18
N GLU A 306 -12.99 4.46 18.39
CA GLU A 306 -11.89 5.07 19.14
C GLU A 306 -10.57 5.06 18.35
N GLY A 307 -10.35 4.00 17.55
CA GLY A 307 -9.21 3.89 16.66
C GLY A 307 -9.20 4.97 15.58
N ASP A 308 -10.37 5.34 15.02
CA ASP A 308 -10.51 6.43 14.05
C ASP A 308 -10.24 7.81 14.69
N PHE A 309 -10.72 8.06 15.92
CA PHE A 309 -10.40 9.32 16.63
C PHE A 309 -8.91 9.43 16.97
N ALA A 310 -8.33 8.37 17.55
CA ALA A 310 -6.91 8.32 17.89
C ALA A 310 -6.01 8.48 16.65
N THR A 311 -6.49 7.94 15.54
CA THR A 311 -5.95 8.11 14.20
C THR A 311 -5.87 9.56 13.80
N VAL A 312 -7.01 10.27 13.77
CA VAL A 312 -7.10 11.68 13.36
C VAL A 312 -6.19 12.54 14.24
N ALA A 313 -6.23 12.32 15.56
CA ALA A 313 -5.38 13.02 16.51
C ALA A 313 -3.87 12.78 16.28
N LYS A 314 -3.48 11.59 15.80
CA LYS A 314 -2.07 11.33 15.42
C LYS A 314 -1.67 12.07 14.15
N ILE A 315 -2.56 12.16 13.15
CA ILE A 315 -2.28 12.90 11.91
C ILE A 315 -2.11 14.38 12.24
N TYR A 316 -3.14 14.98 12.83
CA TYR A 316 -3.31 16.41 12.89
C TYR A 316 -2.78 17.01 14.19
N GLY A 317 -2.47 16.19 15.19
CA GLY A 317 -2.14 16.62 16.54
C GLY A 317 -3.40 16.85 17.37
N CYS A 318 -3.22 17.35 18.59
CA CYS A 318 -4.34 17.64 19.49
C CYS A 318 -4.13 19.01 20.13
N ALA A 319 -4.89 20.00 19.67
CA ALA A 319 -4.83 21.36 20.20
C ALA A 319 -5.17 21.43 21.70
N LYS A 320 -6.08 20.57 22.18
CA LYS A 320 -6.47 20.49 23.60
C LYS A 320 -5.35 19.98 24.53
N THR A 321 -4.45 19.13 24.03
CA THR A 321 -3.39 18.52 24.85
C THR A 321 -2.00 19.07 24.55
N GLY A 322 -1.87 20.01 23.61
CA GLY A 322 -0.58 20.56 23.17
C GLY A 322 0.32 19.56 22.43
N LYS A 323 -0.16 18.33 22.18
CA LYS A 323 0.62 17.30 21.45
C LYS A 323 0.70 17.68 19.97
N ALA A 324 1.93 17.89 19.51
CA ALA A 324 2.23 18.17 18.11
C ALA A 324 1.79 17.02 17.19
N ALA A 325 1.43 17.37 15.96
CA ALA A 325 1.05 16.43 14.93
C ALA A 325 2.19 15.44 14.64
N THR A 326 1.92 14.13 14.66
CA THR A 326 2.96 13.12 14.36
C THR A 326 3.48 13.29 12.94
N ILE A 327 2.62 13.77 12.04
CA ILE A 327 2.98 14.04 10.66
C ILE A 327 3.99 15.18 10.51
N ASP A 328 3.95 16.21 11.35
CA ASP A 328 4.88 17.34 11.26
C ASP A 328 6.27 16.92 11.74
N PHE A 329 6.33 16.09 12.77
CA PHE A 329 7.58 15.45 13.18
C PHE A 329 8.14 14.55 12.05
N LEU A 330 7.28 13.77 11.40
CA LEU A 330 7.71 12.87 10.32
C LEU A 330 8.10 13.63 9.05
N ARG A 331 7.42 14.71 8.70
CA ARG A 331 7.79 15.64 7.62
C ARG A 331 9.15 16.26 7.88
N LYS A 332 9.35 16.86 9.06
CA LYS A 332 10.66 17.42 9.46
C LYS A 332 11.78 16.37 9.41
N LYS A 333 11.46 15.11 9.73
CA LYS A 333 12.42 14.00 9.66
C LYS A 333 12.73 13.56 8.23
N LEU A 334 11.75 13.59 7.32
CA LEU A 334 11.92 13.31 5.89
C LEU A 334 12.67 14.43 5.17
N GLU A 335 12.33 15.69 5.47
CA GLU A 335 13.05 16.89 5.01
C GLU A 335 14.54 16.80 5.36
N LYS A 336 14.87 16.46 6.61
CA LYS A 336 16.25 16.28 7.08
C LYS A 336 17.00 15.12 6.42
N LYS A 337 16.30 14.14 5.86
CA LYS A 337 16.91 12.96 5.22
C LYS A 337 17.21 13.15 3.73
N GLY A 338 16.91 14.32 3.15
CA GLY A 338 17.08 14.56 1.72
C GLY A 338 16.22 13.63 0.85
N THR A 339 15.30 12.88 1.46
CA THR A 339 14.30 12.06 0.77
C THR A 339 13.18 13.01 0.36
N ILE A 340 13.44 13.76 -0.71
CA ILE A 340 12.56 14.78 -1.26
C ILE A 340 11.17 14.20 -1.46
N HIS A 341 10.16 14.79 -0.80
CA HIS A 341 8.83 14.89 -1.40
C HIS A 341 8.02 16.08 -0.87
N ASN A 342 8.46 17.29 -1.26
CA ASN A 342 7.55 18.42 -1.46
C ASN A 342 6.77 18.32 -2.79
N ASN A 343 7.03 17.33 -3.66
CA ASN A 343 6.31 17.21 -4.94
C ASN A 343 4.79 16.99 -4.80
N ALA A 344 4.29 16.47 -3.66
CA ALA A 344 2.85 16.43 -3.39
C ALA A 344 2.28 17.84 -3.10
N LEU A 345 3.11 18.72 -2.51
CA LEU A 345 2.79 20.09 -2.15
C LEU A 345 3.04 21.09 -3.30
N GLU A 346 3.99 20.85 -4.19
CA GLU A 346 4.41 21.83 -5.21
C GLU A 346 3.61 21.78 -6.52
N ILE A 347 3.13 20.60 -6.94
CA ILE A 347 2.64 20.41 -8.32
C ILE A 347 1.15 20.07 -8.38
N GLY A 348 0.52 19.68 -7.26
CA GLY A 348 -0.85 19.18 -7.25
C GLY A 348 -0.97 17.81 -7.91
N ALA A 349 -1.86 16.96 -7.40
CA ALA A 349 -1.85 15.54 -7.76
C ALA A 349 -2.16 15.25 -9.24
N SER A 350 -2.90 16.13 -9.93
CA SER A 350 -3.23 16.00 -11.35
C SER A 350 -2.00 16.20 -12.25
N LYS A 351 -1.29 17.33 -12.09
CA LYS A 351 -0.12 17.66 -12.92
C LYS A 351 1.02 16.65 -12.75
N ARG A 352 1.09 15.98 -11.58
CA ARG A 352 2.04 14.90 -11.31
C ARG A 352 1.75 13.63 -12.12
N PHE A 353 0.48 13.26 -12.25
CA PHE A 353 0.07 12.13 -13.09
C PHE A 353 0.39 12.41 -14.56
N ASP A 354 0.08 13.63 -15.03
CA ASP A 354 0.36 14.05 -16.41
C ASP A 354 1.87 14.03 -16.72
N ALA A 355 2.70 14.52 -15.80
CA ALA A 355 4.16 14.49 -15.94
C ALA A 355 4.75 13.06 -15.91
N ALA A 356 4.25 12.20 -15.03
CA ALA A 356 4.66 10.80 -14.98
C ALA A 356 4.24 10.04 -16.25
N LEU A 357 3.02 10.26 -16.73
CA LEU A 357 2.51 9.67 -17.96
C LEU A 357 3.31 10.15 -19.18
N ALA A 358 3.66 11.44 -19.24
CA ALA A 358 4.53 11.99 -20.28
C ALA A 358 5.92 11.33 -20.29
N LYS A 359 6.53 11.10 -19.12
CA LYS A 359 7.81 10.36 -19.01
C LYS A 359 7.69 8.92 -19.50
N VAL A 360 6.62 8.20 -19.13
CA VAL A 360 6.37 6.82 -19.58
C VAL A 360 6.16 6.78 -21.10
N ASN A 361 5.39 7.72 -21.65
CA ASN A 361 5.15 7.82 -23.08
C ASN A 361 6.44 8.11 -23.86
N LYS A 362 7.30 9.00 -23.35
CA LYS A 362 8.61 9.29 -23.92
C LYS A 362 9.52 8.05 -23.91
N ALA A 363 9.65 7.38 -22.77
CA ALA A 363 10.45 6.15 -22.67
C ALA A 363 9.93 5.05 -23.63
N ARG A 364 8.60 4.92 -23.78
CA ARG A 364 7.99 3.98 -24.72
C ARG A 364 8.29 4.36 -26.18
N ALA A 365 8.32 5.65 -26.50
CA ALA A 365 8.67 6.14 -27.83
C ALA A 365 10.15 5.88 -28.15
N GLU A 366 11.06 6.13 -27.19
CA GLU A 366 12.50 5.87 -27.31
C GLU A 366 12.79 4.37 -27.48
N ALA A 367 12.16 3.51 -26.67
CA ALA A 367 12.28 2.06 -26.81
C ALA A 367 11.77 1.54 -28.17
N LYS A 368 10.68 2.13 -28.69
CA LYS A 368 10.18 1.83 -30.05
C LYS A 368 11.17 2.30 -31.12
N ALA A 369 11.78 3.46 -30.95
CA ALA A 369 12.78 4.01 -31.88
C ALA A 369 14.06 3.14 -31.89
N GLN A 370 14.53 2.71 -30.74
CA GLN A 370 15.69 1.82 -30.59
C GLN A 370 15.44 0.46 -31.27
N LYS A 371 14.29 -0.18 -31.03
CA LYS A 371 13.90 -1.41 -31.74
C LYS A 371 13.82 -1.23 -33.26
N ARG A 372 13.35 -0.07 -33.74
CA ARG A 372 13.34 0.26 -35.17
C ARG A 372 14.76 0.44 -35.73
N ALA A 373 15.65 1.09 -34.97
CA ALA A 373 17.05 1.29 -35.34
C ALA A 373 17.81 -0.05 -35.39
N GLU A 374 17.62 -0.94 -34.41
CA GLU A 374 18.18 -2.29 -34.38
C GLU A 374 17.70 -3.12 -35.59
N LYS A 375 16.40 -3.09 -35.90
CA LYS A 375 15.85 -3.74 -37.10
C LYS A 375 16.46 -3.18 -38.39
N ARG A 376 16.67 -1.86 -38.49
CA ARG A 376 17.34 -1.23 -39.64
C ARG A 376 18.82 -1.62 -39.73
N ALA A 377 19.53 -1.70 -38.60
CA ALA A 377 20.92 -2.12 -38.53
C ALA A 377 21.09 -3.60 -38.92
N ALA A 378 20.20 -4.48 -38.43
CA ALA A 378 20.15 -5.89 -38.82
C ALA A 378 19.90 -6.06 -40.33
N LYS A 379 18.95 -5.30 -40.91
CA LYS A 379 18.72 -5.28 -42.36
C LYS A 379 19.94 -4.78 -43.16
N LYS A 380 20.66 -3.76 -42.66
CA LYS A 380 21.91 -3.28 -43.30
C LYS A 380 23.04 -4.33 -43.21
N LYS A 381 23.18 -5.04 -42.08
CA LYS A 381 24.14 -6.14 -41.94
C LYS A 381 23.82 -7.30 -42.88
N ALA A 382 22.55 -7.69 -43.00
CA ALA A 382 22.10 -8.71 -43.95
C ALA A 382 22.41 -8.32 -45.42
N LYS A 383 22.18 -7.06 -45.80
CA LYS A 383 22.53 -6.56 -47.15
C LYS A 383 24.04 -6.50 -47.42
N LYS A 384 24.88 -6.26 -46.41
CA LYS A 384 26.35 -6.31 -46.54
C LYS A 384 26.90 -7.75 -46.57
N GLY A 385 26.25 -8.69 -45.87
CA GLY A 385 26.57 -10.13 -45.94
C GLY A 385 26.24 -10.75 -47.30
N GLY A 386 25.15 -10.32 -47.94
CA GLY A 386 24.76 -10.79 -49.28
C GLY A 386 25.63 -10.29 -50.44
N LYS A 387 26.53 -9.32 -50.22
CA LYS A 387 27.44 -8.79 -51.26
C LYS A 387 28.84 -9.45 -51.26
N LYS A 388 29.12 -10.38 -50.34
CA LYS A 388 30.41 -11.10 -50.25
C LYS A 388 30.38 -12.55 -50.81
N SER A 389 29.29 -13.00 -51.43
CA SER A 389 29.21 -14.33 -52.08
C SER A 389 29.33 -14.30 -53.61
N GLY A 390 29.88 -13.21 -54.19
CA GLY A 390 29.99 -13.05 -55.64
C GLY A 390 31.36 -12.57 -56.11
N LYS A 391 32.43 -13.37 -55.92
CA LYS A 391 33.60 -13.44 -56.83
C LYS A 391 34.73 -14.32 -56.25
N LYS A 392 35.01 -15.43 -56.96
CA LYS A 392 36.22 -16.29 -57.06
C LYS A 392 35.68 -17.74 -57.19
N GLY A 393 35.64 -18.41 -58.34
CA GLY A 393 36.56 -18.43 -59.47
C GLY A 393 37.55 -19.59 -59.27
N GLY A 394 37.29 -20.75 -59.88
CA GLY A 394 38.22 -21.90 -59.85
C GLY A 394 37.73 -23.13 -60.61
N LYS A 395 38.15 -23.22 -61.88
CA LYS A 395 38.01 -24.36 -62.80
C LYS A 395 38.45 -25.70 -62.17
N LYS A 396 37.68 -26.77 -62.37
CA LYS A 396 38.20 -28.12 -62.64
C LYS A 396 37.34 -28.84 -63.69
N LYS A 397 38.01 -29.39 -64.71
CA LYS A 397 37.45 -30.09 -65.86
C LYS A 397 36.98 -31.52 -65.50
N ALA A 398 35.86 -31.88 -66.12
CA ALA A 398 35.51 -33.16 -66.78
C ALA A 398 35.64 -34.50 -66.04
N LYS A 399 34.50 -35.21 -65.92
CA LYS A 399 34.32 -36.54 -66.54
C LYS A 399 32.82 -36.83 -66.79
N LYS A 400 32.57 -37.51 -67.92
CA LYS A 400 31.29 -37.87 -68.55
C LYS A 400 30.50 -38.94 -67.76
N GLY A 401 29.19 -38.98 -68.03
CA GLY A 401 28.29 -40.14 -67.84
C GLY A 401 27.24 -39.89 -66.76
N GLY A 402 25.92 -40.02 -66.96
CA GLY A 402 25.07 -40.35 -68.10
C GLY A 402 23.62 -40.32 -67.60
N LYS A 403 22.67 -40.10 -68.52
CA LYS A 403 21.26 -40.57 -68.52
C LYS A 403 20.51 -40.70 -67.16
N LYS A 404 19.43 -39.92 -66.94
CA LYS A 404 18.01 -40.26 -67.24
C LYS A 404 17.00 -39.39 -66.45
N LYS A 405 15.81 -39.27 -67.06
CA LYS A 405 14.57 -38.59 -66.66
C LYS A 405 13.89 -39.16 -65.39
N ALA A 406 13.15 -38.31 -64.66
CA ALA A 406 11.74 -38.48 -64.21
C ALA A 406 11.41 -37.34 -63.21
N LYS A 407 10.49 -36.40 -63.45
CA LYS A 407 9.01 -36.46 -63.31
C LYS A 407 8.51 -37.11 -62.00
N LYS A 408 7.98 -36.29 -61.07
CA LYS A 408 6.60 -36.33 -60.49
C LYS A 408 6.52 -35.32 -59.31
N THR A 409 5.71 -34.28 -59.36
CA THR A 409 4.28 -34.15 -58.94
C THR A 409 3.97 -34.56 -57.49
N SER A 410 3.43 -33.58 -56.73
CA SER A 410 2.32 -33.61 -55.76
C SER A 410 2.16 -34.81 -54.82
N VAL A 411 2.04 -34.55 -53.50
CA VAL A 411 0.76 -34.28 -52.80
C VAL A 411 1.03 -33.28 -51.68
#